data_AF-J9DT34-F1
#
_entry.id   AF-J9DT34-F1
#
_cell.length_a   1.000
_cell.length_b   1.000
_cell.length_c   1.000
_cell.angle_alpha   90.00
_cell.angle_beta   90.00
_cell.angle_gamma   90.00
#
_symmetry.space_group_name_H-M   'P 1'
#
loop_
_entity.id
_entity.type
_entity.pdbx_description
1 polymer ?
#
loop_
_entity_poly.entity_id
_entity_poly.type
_entity_poly.pdbx_seq_one_letter_code
_entity_poly.pdbx_strand_id
1 'polypeptide(L)'
;WIRTGHIFLRLTYDQQDGDLNVFVGHVRGLKIINGQAPDSYVKTYLRPDPQRSSKRKTHVVKNTQMPTFNEELNYQLLSDTNLVNRALEVSVWNCGSLVGENSVIGFVHIPLRKLLDTPMDRKGIQVLDGWFNLRTGSR
;
A
#
# COMPACT_ATOMS: atom_id res chain seq x y z
N TRP A 1 -18.28 -6.62 3.39
CA TRP A 1 -17.10 -6.21 2.59
C TRP A 1 -16.95 -7.12 1.39
N ILE A 2 -16.90 -6.57 0.18
CA ILE A 2 -16.64 -7.35 -1.04
C ILE A 2 -15.12 -7.40 -1.26
N ARG A 3 -14.58 -8.59 -1.55
CA ARG A 3 -13.15 -8.81 -1.83
C ARG A 3 -12.88 -8.42 -3.29
N THR A 4 -11.95 -7.50 -3.53
CA THR A 4 -11.68 -6.95 -4.89
C THR A 4 -10.26 -7.21 -5.39
N GLY A 5 -9.66 -8.29 -4.89
CA GLY A 5 -8.33 -8.74 -5.26
C GLY A 5 -7.40 -8.86 -4.06
N HIS A 6 -6.15 -9.23 -4.31
CA HIS A 6 -5.09 -9.28 -3.31
C HIS A 6 -3.89 -8.49 -3.79
N ILE A 7 -3.19 -7.86 -2.86
CA ILE A 7 -1.93 -7.17 -3.11
C ILE A 7 -0.83 -7.84 -2.30
N PHE A 8 0.30 -8.14 -2.94
CA PHE A 8 1.50 -8.55 -2.25
C PHE A 8 2.27 -7.31 -1.81
N LEU A 9 2.60 -7.24 -0.52
CA LEU A 9 3.38 -6.15 0.05
C LEU A 9 4.49 -6.75 0.92
N ARG A 10 5.59 -6.01 1.04
CA ARG A 10 6.58 -6.21 2.09
C ARG A 10 6.86 -4.87 2.75
N LEU A 11 6.64 -4.80 4.05
CA LEU A 11 6.97 -3.67 4.89
C LEU A 11 8.27 -3.98 5.62
N THR A 12 9.25 -3.12 5.51
CA THR A 12 10.51 -3.20 6.22
C THR A 12 10.66 -1.95 7.06
N TYR A 13 10.90 -2.10 8.35
CA TYR A 13 11.19 -0.96 9.23
C TYR A 13 12.58 -1.09 9.81
N ASP A 14 13.42 -0.10 9.53
CA ASP A 14 14.70 0.12 10.19
C ASP A 14 14.48 1.02 11.41
N GLN A 15 14.64 0.46 12.60
CA GLN A 15 14.45 1.20 13.84
C GLN A 15 15.58 2.21 14.11
N GLN A 16 16.79 1.96 13.61
CA GLN A 16 17.93 2.86 13.84
C GLN A 16 17.80 4.13 13.01
N ASP A 17 17.49 3.94 11.72
CA ASP A 17 17.38 5.05 10.77
C ASP A 17 15.98 5.68 10.74
N GLY A 18 14.99 5.03 11.37
CA GLY A 18 13.60 5.49 11.34
C GLY A 18 12.95 5.32 9.97
N ASP A 19 13.43 4.40 9.15
CA ASP A 19 12.99 4.24 7.77
C ASP A 19 11.97 3.12 7.62
N LEU A 20 10.75 3.48 7.20
CA LEU A 20 9.72 2.53 6.80
C LEU A 20 9.69 2.44 5.27
N ASN A 21 10.09 1.28 4.76
CA ASN A 21 10.08 0.97 3.34
C ASN A 21 8.90 0.04 3.00
N VAL A 22 8.14 0.38 1.96
CA VAL A 22 6.97 -0.36 1.51
C VAL A 22 7.20 -0.86 0.09
N PHE A 23 7.51 -2.15 -0.06
CA PHE A 23 7.56 -2.82 -1.33
C PHE A 23 6.14 -3.11 -1.81
N VAL A 24 5.82 -2.62 -3.00
CA VAL A 24 4.58 -2.89 -3.72
C VAL A 24 4.89 -3.89 -4.83
N GLY A 25 4.52 -5.16 -4.62
CA GLY A 25 4.77 -6.24 -5.58
C GLY A 25 3.65 -6.38 -6.61
N HIS A 26 2.96 -7.52 -6.56
CA HIS A 26 1.91 -7.88 -7.50
C HIS A 26 0.51 -7.66 -6.93
N VAL A 27 -0.45 -7.38 -7.81
CA VAL A 27 -1.87 -7.51 -7.49
C VAL A 27 -2.48 -8.63 -8.31
N ARG A 28 -3.48 -9.31 -7.76
CA ARG A 28 -4.26 -10.34 -8.48
C ARG A 28 -5.76 -10.16 -8.28
N GLY A 29 -6.53 -10.44 -9.31
CA GLY A 29 -7.99 -10.48 -9.25
C GLY A 29 -8.64 -9.11 -9.16
N LEU A 30 -8.07 -8.08 -9.82
CA LEU A 30 -8.78 -6.81 -9.98
C LEU A 30 -10.02 -7.00 -10.87
N LYS A 31 -11.07 -6.22 -10.62
CA LYS A 31 -12.26 -6.22 -11.47
C LYS A 31 -12.02 -5.48 -12.80
N ILE A 32 -12.76 -5.87 -13.82
CA ILE A 32 -12.94 -5.08 -15.04
C ILE A 32 -13.71 -3.80 -14.69
N ILE A 33 -13.33 -2.68 -15.31
CA ILE A 33 -13.96 -1.37 -15.13
C ILE A 33 -14.43 -0.89 -16.52
N ASN A 34 -15.73 -0.63 -16.66
CA ASN A 34 -16.34 -0.21 -17.93
C ASN A 34 -15.99 -1.11 -19.12
N GLY A 35 -15.97 -2.43 -18.91
CA GLY A 35 -15.66 -3.41 -19.95
C GLY A 35 -14.17 -3.58 -20.29
N GLN A 36 -13.27 -2.86 -19.61
CA GLN A 36 -11.82 -2.95 -19.85
C GLN A 36 -11.04 -3.32 -18.59
N ALA A 37 -9.88 -3.96 -18.78
CA ALA A 37 -8.93 -4.16 -17.69
C ALA A 37 -8.39 -2.78 -17.23
N PRO A 38 -8.19 -2.57 -15.92
CA PRO A 38 -7.83 -1.26 -15.41
C PRO A 38 -6.40 -0.88 -15.78
N ASP A 39 -6.20 0.42 -15.99
CA ASP A 39 -4.89 1.04 -15.85
C ASP A 39 -4.71 1.35 -14.38
N SER A 40 -3.78 0.70 -13.68
CA SER A 40 -3.77 0.70 -12.23
C SER A 40 -2.49 1.26 -11.62
N TYR A 41 -2.63 1.87 -10.45
CA TYR A 41 -1.51 2.30 -9.61
C TYR A 41 -1.89 2.19 -8.13
N VAL A 42 -0.88 2.12 -7.26
CA VAL A 42 -1.07 2.02 -5.82
C VAL A 42 -0.78 3.37 -5.17
N LYS A 43 -1.62 3.79 -4.23
CA LYS A 43 -1.36 4.91 -3.31
C LYS A 43 -1.21 4.38 -1.90
N THR A 44 -0.26 4.93 -1.16
CA THR A 44 -0.08 4.66 0.27
C THR A 44 -0.13 5.94 1.09
N TYR A 45 -0.66 5.83 2.31
CA TYR A 45 -0.66 6.89 3.31
C TYR A 45 -0.31 6.29 4.67
N LEU A 46 0.42 7.06 5.48
CA LEU A 46 0.68 6.74 6.87
C LEU A 46 -0.35 7.45 7.75
N ARG A 47 -1.29 6.71 8.34
CA ARG A 47 -2.37 7.25 9.18
C ARG A 47 -2.00 7.22 10.67
N PRO A 48 -2.43 8.21 11.49
CA PRO A 48 -3.06 9.46 11.06
C PRO A 48 -2.07 10.34 10.28
N ASP A 49 -2.60 11.09 9.31
CA ASP A 49 -1.80 11.98 8.44
C ASP A 49 -2.33 13.42 8.54
N PRO A 50 -2.12 14.10 9.69
CA PRO A 50 -2.68 15.43 9.92
C PRO A 50 -2.14 16.46 8.93
N GLN A 51 -0.88 16.32 8.51
CA GLN A 51 -0.22 17.22 7.56
C GLN A 51 -0.49 16.87 6.09
N ARG A 52 -1.18 15.74 5.82
CA ARG A 52 -1.50 15.25 4.46
C ARG A 52 -0.27 15.09 3.55
N SER A 53 0.90 14.83 4.15
CA SER A 53 2.20 14.77 3.48
C SER A 53 2.71 13.34 3.26
N SER A 54 2.03 12.35 3.83
CA SER A 54 2.45 10.94 3.78
C SER A 54 2.12 10.22 2.47
N LYS A 55 1.54 10.92 1.49
CA LYS A 55 1.18 10.28 0.22
C LYS A 55 2.43 9.78 -0.50
N ARG A 56 2.43 8.50 -0.88
CA ARG A 56 3.33 7.92 -1.89
C ARG A 56 2.49 7.20 -2.93
N LYS A 57 3.03 7.01 -4.13
CA LYS A 57 2.36 6.25 -5.19
C LYS A 57 3.36 5.56 -6.10
N THR A 58 2.92 4.46 -6.71
CA THR A 58 3.65 3.78 -7.76
C THR A 58 3.44 4.46 -9.12
N HIS A 59 4.17 3.98 -10.13
CA HIS A 59 3.83 4.19 -11.52
C HIS A 59 2.51 3.47 -11.90
N VAL A 60 1.97 3.83 -13.07
CA VAL A 60 0.76 3.22 -13.63
C VAL A 60 1.14 2.02 -14.47
N VAL A 61 0.52 0.87 -14.20
CA VAL A 61 0.59 -0.35 -14.99
C VAL A 61 -0.72 -0.50 -15.75
N LYS A 62 -0.64 -0.56 -17.08
CA LYS A 62 -1.81 -0.44 -17.96
C LYS A 62 -2.47 -1.77 -18.29
N ASN A 63 -3.78 -1.73 -18.55
CA ASN A 63 -4.57 -2.75 -19.21
C ASN A 63 -4.38 -4.17 -18.64
N THR A 64 -4.47 -4.34 -17.33
CA THR A 64 -4.32 -5.67 -16.70
C THR A 64 -5.09 -5.80 -15.39
N GLN A 65 -5.66 -6.99 -15.15
CA GLN A 65 -6.26 -7.33 -13.85
C GLN A 65 -5.24 -7.91 -12.85
N MET A 66 -3.98 -8.05 -13.28
CA MET A 66 -2.88 -8.62 -12.51
C MET A 66 -1.60 -7.75 -12.64
N PRO A 67 -1.65 -6.47 -12.25
CA PRO A 67 -0.51 -5.58 -12.40
C PRO A 67 0.66 -6.00 -11.51
N THR A 68 1.86 -5.79 -12.01
CA THR A 68 3.13 -5.96 -11.29
C THR A 68 3.80 -4.60 -11.19
N PHE A 69 3.97 -4.09 -9.98
CA PHE A 69 4.61 -2.80 -9.75
C PHE A 69 6.11 -2.97 -9.49
N ASN A 70 6.47 -3.81 -8.52
CA ASN A 70 7.85 -4.02 -8.08
C ASN A 70 8.56 -2.71 -7.71
N GLU A 71 7.86 -1.86 -6.97
CA GLU A 71 8.34 -0.53 -6.56
C GLU A 71 8.48 -0.43 -5.05
N GLU A 72 9.51 0.30 -4.60
CA GLU A 72 9.75 0.59 -3.19
C GLU A 72 9.28 2.02 -2.88
N LEU A 73 8.37 2.17 -1.91
CA LEU A 73 7.87 3.46 -1.43
C LEU A 73 8.40 3.73 -0.01
N ASN A 74 9.30 4.69 0.12
CA ASN A 74 9.95 5.01 1.38
C ASN A 74 9.25 6.13 2.18
N TYR A 75 9.25 5.94 3.50
CA TYR A 75 8.86 6.87 4.53
C TYR A 75 9.99 7.07 5.53
N GLN A 76 10.64 8.23 5.46
CA GLN A 76 11.57 8.65 6.50
C GLN A 76 10.78 9.18 7.70
N LEU A 77 10.87 8.49 8.83
CA LEU A 77 10.18 8.83 10.06
C LEU A 77 11.15 9.51 11.02
N LEU A 78 10.63 10.42 11.84
CA LEU A 78 11.41 10.95 12.96
C LEU A 78 11.65 9.84 13.98
N SER A 79 12.82 9.84 14.62
CA SER A 79 13.26 8.79 15.54
C SER A 79 12.31 8.55 16.73
N ASP A 80 11.48 9.55 17.08
CA ASP A 80 10.48 9.50 18.15
C ASP A 80 9.06 9.13 17.65
N THR A 81 8.92 8.79 16.37
CA THR A 81 7.61 8.48 15.77
C THR A 81 7.01 7.23 16.43
N ASN A 82 5.91 7.41 17.15
CA ASN A 82 5.17 6.29 17.72
C ASN A 82 4.41 5.51 16.62
N LEU A 83 5.05 4.47 16.09
CA LEU A 83 4.48 3.58 15.07
C LEU A 83 3.35 2.68 15.57
N VAL A 84 3.27 2.43 16.88
CA VAL A 84 2.27 1.53 17.48
C VAL A 84 0.84 2.01 17.22
N ASN A 85 0.65 3.32 17.16
CA ASN A 85 -0.65 3.96 16.90
C ASN A 85 -0.86 4.36 15.44
N ARG A 86 0.04 3.93 14.54
CA ARG A 86 -0.06 4.24 13.12
C ARG A 86 -0.51 3.04 12.30
N ALA A 87 -0.97 3.34 11.09
CA ALA A 87 -1.35 2.34 10.12
C ALA A 87 -0.97 2.77 8.71
N LEU A 88 -0.59 1.80 7.89
CA LEU A 88 -0.41 1.99 6.47
C LEU A 88 -1.75 1.75 5.76
N GLU A 89 -2.29 2.79 5.15
CA GLU A 89 -3.44 2.70 4.26
C GLU A 89 -2.91 2.51 2.83
N VAL A 90 -3.23 1.38 2.21
CA VAL A 90 -2.84 1.05 0.83
C VAL A 90 -4.09 0.95 -0.03
N SER A 91 -4.11 1.60 -1.18
CA SER A 91 -5.25 1.59 -2.09
C SER A 91 -4.80 1.41 -3.53
N VAL A 92 -5.47 0.51 -4.26
CA VAL A 92 -5.31 0.32 -5.70
C VAL A 92 -6.33 1.20 -6.41
N TRP A 93 -5.85 2.00 -7.36
CA TRP A 93 -6.65 2.95 -8.12
C TRP A 93 -6.65 2.58 -9.59
N ASN A 94 -7.78 2.81 -10.24
CA ASN A 94 -7.85 2.95 -11.68
C ASN A 94 -7.43 4.37 -12.05
N CYS A 95 -6.45 4.48 -12.93
CA CYS A 95 -6.13 5.69 -13.65
C CYS A 95 -7.22 5.90 -14.70
N GLY A 96 -8.04 6.94 -14.53
CA GLY A 96 -8.99 7.32 -15.56
C GLY A 96 -8.28 7.68 -16.86
N SER A 97 -8.95 7.46 -18.00
CA SER A 97 -8.52 7.99 -19.30
C SER A 97 -8.74 9.51 -19.35
N LEU A 98 -8.48 10.16 -20.49
CA LEU A 98 -8.61 11.62 -20.66
C LEU A 98 -9.97 12.20 -20.23
N VAL A 99 -11.03 11.39 -20.22
CA VAL A 99 -12.41 11.78 -19.84
C VAL A 99 -12.91 11.07 -18.59
N GLY A 100 -12.11 10.18 -17.99
CA GLY A 100 -12.50 9.37 -16.84
C GLY A 100 -11.85 9.85 -15.54
N GLU A 101 -12.58 9.77 -14.43
CA GLU A 101 -12.01 10.05 -13.11
C GLU A 101 -11.20 8.88 -12.58
N ASN A 102 -10.20 9.19 -11.76
CA ASN A 102 -9.48 8.18 -10.99
C ASN A 102 -10.41 7.59 -9.93
N SER A 103 -10.54 6.27 -9.89
CA SER A 103 -11.44 5.59 -8.95
C SER A 103 -10.71 4.53 -8.15
N VAL A 104 -11.13 4.32 -6.89
CA VAL A 104 -10.58 3.27 -6.04
C VAL A 104 -11.14 1.93 -6.46
N ILE A 105 -10.26 0.95 -6.70
CA ILE A 105 -10.64 -0.44 -7.00
C ILE A 105 -10.77 -1.24 -5.71
N GLY A 106 -9.86 -1.02 -4.75
CA GLY A 106 -9.87 -1.65 -3.45
C GLY A 106 -8.77 -1.10 -2.55
N PHE A 107 -8.89 -1.33 -1.25
CA PHE A 107 -7.92 -0.88 -0.26
C PHE A 107 -7.70 -1.89 0.85
N VAL A 108 -6.61 -1.73 1.57
CA VAL A 108 -6.32 -2.43 2.82
C VAL A 108 -5.73 -1.44 3.82
N HIS A 109 -6.05 -1.66 5.09
CA HIS A 109 -5.50 -0.89 6.21
C HIS A 109 -4.67 -1.84 7.08
N ILE A 110 -3.38 -1.54 7.25
CA ILE A 110 -2.41 -2.39 7.94
C ILE A 110 -1.93 -1.63 9.18
N PRO A 111 -2.42 -1.97 10.39
CA PRO A 111 -1.87 -1.43 11.62
C PRO A 111 -0.38 -1.76 11.70
N LEU A 112 0.47 -0.75 11.92
CA LEU A 112 1.92 -0.94 11.95
C LEU A 112 2.39 -1.69 13.19
N ARG A 113 1.57 -1.79 14.24
CA ARG A 113 1.78 -2.75 15.32
C ARG A 113 2.05 -4.17 14.80
N LYS A 114 1.38 -4.61 13.71
CA LYS A 114 1.63 -5.93 13.12
C LYS A 114 3.06 -6.11 12.60
N LEU A 115 3.70 -5.04 12.16
CA LEU A 115 5.11 -5.05 11.76
C LEU A 115 6.00 -5.06 13.01
N LEU A 116 5.64 -4.30 14.04
CA LEU A 116 6.38 -4.24 15.31
C LEU A 116 6.29 -5.54 16.13
N ASP A 117 5.29 -6.38 15.87
CA ASP A 117 5.14 -7.70 16.49
C ASP A 117 6.00 -8.77 15.78
N THR A 118 6.66 -8.44 14.66
CA THR A 118 7.55 -9.39 13.94
C THR A 118 8.92 -9.47 14.61
N PRO A 119 9.66 -10.60 14.47
CA PRO A 119 11.01 -10.70 14.99
C PRO A 119 11.91 -9.61 14.43
N MET A 120 12.59 -8.91 15.34
CA MET A 120 13.64 -7.95 14.97
C MET A 120 14.96 -8.69 14.76
N ASP A 121 15.65 -8.38 13.67
CA ASP A 121 16.97 -8.93 13.42
C ASP A 121 18.07 -8.22 14.24
N ARG A 122 19.32 -8.69 14.11
CA ARG A 122 20.47 -8.12 14.84
C ARG A 122 20.81 -6.68 14.43
N LYS A 123 20.28 -6.21 13.30
CA LYS A 123 20.46 -4.85 12.79
C LYS A 123 19.29 -3.93 13.16
N GLY A 124 18.31 -4.40 13.94
CA GLY A 124 17.15 -3.60 14.29
C GLY A 124 16.08 -3.54 13.20
N ILE A 125 16.13 -4.45 12.22
CA ILE A 125 15.18 -4.51 11.11
C ILE A 125 14.02 -5.43 11.46
N GLN A 126 12.81 -4.97 11.18
CA GLN A 126 11.57 -5.77 11.24
C GLN A 126 10.95 -5.88 9.86
N VAL A 127 10.37 -7.04 9.54
CA VAL A 127 9.81 -7.32 8.21
C VAL A 127 8.45 -7.99 8.34
N LEU A 128 7.45 -7.42 7.65
CA LEU A 128 6.13 -8.00 7.46
C LEU A 128 5.83 -8.10 5.96
N ASP A 129 5.77 -9.31 5.42
CA ASP A 129 5.46 -9.55 4.02
C ASP A 129 4.31 -10.53 3.81
N GLY A 130 3.71 -10.45 2.63
CA GLY A 130 2.68 -11.40 2.20
C GLY A 130 1.53 -10.78 1.43
N TRP A 131 0.50 -11.61 1.23
CA TRP A 131 -0.71 -11.23 0.52
C TRP A 131 -1.73 -10.59 1.45
N PHE A 132 -2.16 -9.39 1.10
CA PHE A 132 -3.20 -8.63 1.79
C PHE A 132 -4.47 -8.60 0.96
N ASN A 133 -5.62 -8.81 1.60
CA ASN A 133 -6.92 -8.77 0.93
C ASN A 133 -7.38 -7.31 0.71
N LEU A 134 -7.65 -6.96 -0.56
CA LEU A 134 -8.27 -5.71 -0.92
C LEU A 134 -9.78 -5.78 -0.66
N ARG A 135 -10.33 -4.71 -0.08
CA ARG A 135 -11.74 -4.57 0.25
C ARG A 135 -12.33 -3.33 -0.42
N THR A 136 -13.63 -3.35 -0.66
CA THR A 136 -14.43 -2.17 -1.03
C THR A 136 -15.53 -1.89 -0.02
N GLY A 137 -15.84 -0.60 0.17
CA GLY A 137 -16.90 -0.05 1.01
C GLY A 137 -16.62 1.42 1.32
N SER A 138 -17.56 2.14 1.93
CA SER A 138 -17.30 3.48 2.45
C SER A 138 -16.22 3.40 3.53
N ARG A 139 -15.27 4.35 3.49
CA ARG A 139 -14.30 4.55 4.56
C ARG A 139 -14.97 4.92 5.86
#